data_AF-E3NLK7-F1
#
_entry.id   AF-E3NLK7-F1
#
_cell.length_a   1.000
_cell.length_b   1.000
_cell.length_c   1.000
_cell.angle_alpha   90.00
_cell.angle_beta   90.00
_cell.angle_gamma   90.00
#
_symmetry.space_group_name_H-M   'P 1'
#
loop_
_entity.id
_entity.type
_entity.pdbx_description
1 polymer ?
#
loop_
_entity_poly.entity_id
_entity_poly.type
_entity_poly.pdbx_seq_one_letter_code
_entity_poly.pdbx_strand_id
1 'polypeptide(L)'
;MTGAEMTGAEMTGAEMAGAEMTGAEMTGAEMTGAEMTGAEMTGAEMVGAEMTGAEMTGAEMTGAEMTGAEMTGAEMTGAEMAGAEMTGAEMTGAEMTGAEMVGAEMVWCRNGCLDQLVEFTLPGNEERERILLQYFNEHIVVPATSGSRSQRLKLDSFDWVKKCNEIAKKTSGMSGRELSKLVIGWQASAYASETGVLTEAIVDRNTADAMIQHEHKMEWLEKEQLKARHQETKFGTTLKRETAV
;
A
#
# COMPACT_ATOMS: atom_id res chain seq x y z
N MET A 1 13.92 -26.10 -4.91
CA MET A 1 12.60 -26.69 -5.24
C MET A 1 11.88 -25.79 -6.26
N THR A 2 12.47 -25.63 -7.45
CA THR A 2 11.87 -24.81 -8.52
C THR A 2 10.59 -25.47 -9.04
N GLY A 3 9.48 -24.73 -9.07
CA GLY A 3 8.18 -25.25 -9.54
C GLY A 3 7.59 -26.36 -8.67
N ALA A 4 7.83 -26.34 -7.35
CA ALA A 4 7.23 -27.32 -6.45
C ALA A 4 5.75 -27.03 -6.19
N GLU A 5 4.91 -28.07 -6.28
CA GLU A 5 3.50 -28.03 -5.90
C GLU A 5 3.37 -28.32 -4.40
N MET A 6 2.97 -27.31 -3.63
CA MET A 6 2.80 -27.34 -2.17
C MET A 6 1.43 -26.75 -1.76
N THR A 7 0.43 -26.90 -2.62
CA THR A 7 -0.94 -26.44 -2.35
C THR A 7 -1.48 -27.03 -1.05
N GLY A 8 -1.87 -26.18 -0.10
CA GLY A 8 -2.37 -26.60 1.20
C GLY A 8 -1.33 -27.30 2.09
N ALA A 9 -0.03 -27.11 1.85
CA ALA A 9 1.01 -27.69 2.68
C ALA A 9 1.02 -27.09 4.10
N GLU A 10 1.11 -27.95 5.11
CA GLU A 10 1.29 -27.56 6.50
C GLU A 10 2.79 -27.40 6.81
N MET A 11 3.25 -26.15 6.90
CA MET A 11 4.65 -25.74 7.11
C MET A 11 4.78 -24.72 8.25
N THR A 12 3.87 -24.78 9.22
CA THR A 12 3.90 -23.91 10.41
C THR A 12 5.23 -24.08 11.16
N GLY A 13 5.97 -22.99 11.33
CA GLY A 13 7.29 -22.98 11.97
C GLY A 13 8.39 -23.68 11.18
N ALA A 14 8.23 -23.87 9.86
CA ALA A 14 9.24 -24.52 9.04
C ALA A 14 10.50 -23.64 8.89
N GLU A 15 11.67 -24.25 9.02
CA GLU A 15 12.97 -23.62 8.76
C GLU A 15 13.29 -23.75 7.25
N MET A 16 13.17 -22.65 6.53
CA MET A 16 13.33 -22.53 5.07
C MET A 16 14.26 -21.36 4.69
N ALA A 17 15.16 -20.97 5.59
CA ALA A 17 16.13 -19.91 5.32
C ALA A 17 16.98 -20.23 4.08
N GLY A 18 17.03 -19.31 3.11
CA GLY A 18 17.72 -19.50 1.84
C GLY A 18 17.12 -20.55 0.91
N ALA A 19 15.85 -20.96 1.13
CA ALA A 19 15.22 -21.96 0.27
C ALA A 19 14.96 -21.42 -1.14
N GLU A 20 15.35 -22.20 -2.14
CA GLU A 20 15.02 -21.92 -3.54
C GLU A 20 13.60 -22.43 -3.86
N MET A 21 12.64 -21.52 -4.00
CA MET A 21 11.22 -21.79 -4.26
C MET A 21 10.69 -20.96 -5.46
N THR A 22 11.56 -20.62 -6.40
CA THR A 22 11.20 -19.90 -7.62
C THR A 22 10.07 -20.61 -8.36
N GLY A 23 8.97 -19.90 -8.61
CA GLY A 23 7.78 -20.42 -9.28
C GLY A 23 7.04 -21.53 -8.52
N ALA A 24 7.24 -21.68 -7.20
CA ALA A 24 6.52 -22.67 -6.41
C ALA A 24 5.03 -22.32 -6.29
N GLU A 25 4.18 -23.34 -6.33
CA GLU A 25 2.74 -23.21 -6.12
C GLU A 25 2.39 -23.53 -4.66
N MET A 26 2.15 -22.50 -3.87
CA MET A 26 1.87 -22.54 -2.42
C MET A 26 0.46 -22.04 -2.11
N THR A 27 -0.48 -22.17 -3.05
CA THR A 27 -1.87 -21.78 -2.85
C THR A 27 -2.45 -22.41 -1.59
N GLY A 28 -2.92 -21.59 -0.66
CA GLY A 28 -3.49 -22.01 0.63
C GLY A 28 -2.52 -22.71 1.58
N ALA A 29 -1.20 -22.58 1.40
CA ALA A 29 -0.23 -23.18 2.31
C ALA A 29 -0.25 -22.49 3.69
N GLU A 30 -0.08 -23.28 4.75
CA GLU A 30 -0.01 -22.82 6.13
C GLU A 30 1.46 -22.67 6.55
N MET A 31 1.97 -21.44 6.53
CA MET A 31 3.36 -21.06 6.85
C MET A 31 3.44 -20.14 8.07
N THR A 32 2.49 -20.25 9.00
CA THR A 32 2.47 -19.44 10.22
C THR A 32 3.79 -19.60 10.99
N GLY A 33 4.48 -18.49 11.25
CA GLY A 33 5.77 -18.47 11.94
C GLY A 33 6.92 -19.16 11.20
N ALA A 34 6.82 -19.40 9.89
CA ALA A 34 7.91 -20.00 9.13
C ALA A 34 9.12 -19.07 9.01
N GLU A 35 10.32 -19.64 9.09
CA GLU A 35 11.59 -18.91 8.93
C GLU A 35 12.06 -19.01 7.47
N MET A 36 11.85 -17.95 6.69
CA MET A 36 12.14 -17.84 5.26
C MET A 36 13.17 -16.72 4.96
N THR A 37 14.05 -16.41 5.92
CA THR A 37 15.09 -15.39 5.74
C THR A 37 15.94 -15.69 4.51
N GLY A 38 16.01 -14.76 3.56
CA GLY A 38 16.75 -14.89 2.30
C GLY A 38 16.20 -15.94 1.33
N ALA A 39 14.94 -16.39 1.47
CA ALA A 39 14.35 -17.35 0.55
C ALA A 39 14.12 -16.74 -0.84
N GLU A 40 14.35 -17.55 -1.89
CA GLU A 40 14.12 -17.15 -3.29
C GLU A 40 12.74 -17.64 -3.74
N MET A 41 11.76 -16.74 -3.77
CA MET A 41 10.36 -16.98 -4.12
C MET A 41 9.92 -16.19 -5.36
N THR A 42 10.86 -15.84 -6.24
CA THR A 42 10.57 -15.14 -7.50
C THR A 42 9.49 -15.87 -8.30
N GLY A 43 8.40 -15.18 -8.63
CA GLY A 43 7.25 -15.73 -9.36
C GLY A 43 6.45 -16.82 -8.63
N ALA A 44 6.60 -16.97 -7.31
CA ALA A 44 5.82 -17.95 -6.55
C ALA A 44 4.33 -17.57 -6.45
N GLU A 45 3.46 -18.58 -6.47
CA GLU A 45 2.01 -18.41 -6.31
C GLU A 45 1.60 -18.75 -4.88
N MET A 46 1.29 -17.74 -4.08
CA MET A 46 0.92 -17.82 -2.66
C MET A 46 -0.54 -17.38 -2.44
N VAL A 47 -1.43 -17.69 -3.38
CA VAL A 47 -2.84 -17.29 -3.31
C VAL A 47 -3.49 -17.87 -2.05
N GLY A 48 -3.97 -17.00 -1.16
CA GLY A 48 -4.60 -17.39 0.11
C GLY A 48 -3.67 -18.09 1.11
N ALA A 49 -2.35 -17.95 0.97
CA ALA A 49 -1.41 -18.54 1.92
C ALA A 49 -1.48 -17.86 3.30
N GLU A 50 -1.33 -18.64 4.37
CA GLU A 50 -1.31 -18.15 5.74
C GLU A 50 0.15 -18.01 6.23
N MET A 51 0.64 -16.79 6.30
CA MET A 51 2.02 -16.41 6.67
C MET A 51 2.04 -15.53 7.93
N THR A 52 1.08 -15.74 8.84
CA THR A 52 1.01 -14.96 10.08
C THR A 52 2.30 -15.13 10.89
N GLY A 53 2.99 -14.03 11.21
CA GLY A 53 4.25 -14.05 11.95
C GLY A 53 5.44 -14.69 11.23
N ALA A 54 5.38 -14.89 9.91
CA ALA A 54 6.51 -15.46 9.16
C ALA A 54 7.70 -14.49 9.10
N GLU A 55 8.91 -15.03 9.16
CA GLU A 55 10.16 -14.27 9.06
C GLU A 55 10.72 -14.37 7.63
N MET A 56 10.56 -13.32 6.83
CA MET A 56 10.96 -13.20 5.42
C MET A 56 12.02 -12.11 5.21
N THR A 57 12.88 -11.88 6.19
CA THR A 57 13.94 -10.86 6.09
C THR A 57 14.84 -11.15 4.88
N GLY A 58 14.98 -10.20 3.97
CA GLY A 58 15.79 -10.33 2.75
C GLY A 58 15.27 -11.34 1.72
N ALA A 59 14.01 -11.79 1.81
CA ALA A 59 13.44 -12.73 0.84
C ALA A 59 13.24 -12.07 -0.54
N GLU A 60 13.48 -12.83 -1.61
CA GLU A 60 13.27 -12.39 -2.99
C GLU A 60 11.90 -12.89 -3.50
N MET A 61 10.92 -11.99 -3.60
CA MET A 61 9.54 -12.24 -4.03
C MET A 61 9.18 -11.47 -5.31
N THR A 62 10.17 -11.21 -6.17
CA THR A 62 9.95 -10.49 -7.43
C THR A 62 8.89 -11.20 -8.28
N GLY A 63 7.82 -10.50 -8.67
CA GLY A 63 6.72 -11.04 -9.45
C GLY A 63 5.86 -12.11 -8.75
N ALA A 64 5.96 -12.25 -7.43
CA ALA A 64 5.14 -13.22 -6.69
C ALA A 64 3.66 -12.83 -6.65
N GLU A 65 2.77 -13.81 -6.69
CA GLU A 65 1.32 -13.62 -6.58
C GLU A 65 0.84 -13.97 -5.17
N MET A 66 0.41 -12.97 -4.40
CA MET A 66 -0.03 -13.07 -3.00
C MET A 66 -1.50 -12.67 -2.83
N THR A 67 -2.34 -12.98 -3.82
CA THR A 67 -3.76 -12.62 -3.76
C THR A 67 -4.44 -13.27 -2.56
N GLY A 68 -5.00 -12.45 -1.65
CA GLY A 68 -5.67 -12.90 -0.44
C GLY A 68 -4.76 -13.53 0.63
N ALA A 69 -3.44 -13.36 0.54
CA ALA A 69 -2.52 -13.91 1.54
C ALA A 69 -2.67 -13.22 2.91
N GLU A 70 -2.52 -13.99 3.99
CA GLU A 70 -2.57 -13.49 5.37
C GLU A 70 -1.15 -13.36 5.95
N MET A 71 -0.64 -12.13 6.02
CA MET A 71 0.72 -11.80 6.49
C MET A 71 0.67 -10.97 7.79
N THR A 72 -0.29 -11.25 8.67
CA THR A 72 -0.43 -10.52 9.93
C THR A 72 0.82 -10.71 10.78
N GLY A 73 1.51 -9.63 11.16
CA GLY A 73 2.73 -9.69 11.97
C GLY A 73 3.96 -10.28 11.27
N ALA A 74 3.95 -10.45 9.94
CA ALA A 74 5.11 -10.97 9.20
C ALA A 74 6.28 -9.96 9.18
N GLU A 75 7.51 -10.46 9.24
CA GLU A 75 8.74 -9.66 9.18
C GLU A 75 9.36 -9.75 7.78
N MET A 76 9.29 -8.69 6.99
CA MET A 76 9.77 -8.60 5.60
C MET A 76 10.87 -7.54 5.45
N THR A 77 11.70 -7.35 6.47
CA THR A 77 12.79 -6.37 6.45
C THR A 77 13.74 -6.65 5.28
N GLY A 78 13.95 -5.69 4.39
CA GLY A 78 14.84 -5.84 3.23
C GLY A 78 14.35 -6.80 2.14
N ALA A 79 13.07 -7.21 2.16
CA ALA A 79 12.53 -8.12 1.14
C ALA A 79 12.39 -7.42 -0.24
N GLU A 80 12.66 -8.15 -1.32
CA GLU A 80 12.50 -7.65 -2.69
C GLU A 80 11.16 -8.12 -3.27
N MET A 81 10.24 -7.21 -3.54
CA MET A 81 8.88 -7.49 -4.02
C MET A 81 8.57 -6.75 -5.33
N ALA A 82 9.57 -6.52 -6.17
CA ALA A 82 9.38 -5.83 -7.43
C ALA A 82 8.35 -6.56 -8.31
N GLY A 83 7.30 -5.86 -8.75
CA GLY A 83 6.23 -6.45 -9.56
C GLY A 83 5.35 -7.50 -8.86
N ALA A 84 5.42 -7.65 -7.53
CA ALA A 84 4.56 -8.58 -6.80
C ALA A 84 3.09 -8.10 -6.80
N GLU A 85 2.15 -9.05 -6.87
CA GLU A 85 0.71 -8.78 -6.85
C GLU A 85 0.10 -9.17 -5.49
N MET A 86 -0.39 -8.19 -4.73
CA MET A 86 -0.91 -8.38 -3.36
C MET A 86 -2.41 -8.08 -3.25
N THR A 87 -3.21 -8.49 -4.24
CA THR A 87 -4.64 -8.15 -4.26
C THR A 87 -5.38 -8.78 -3.07
N GLY A 88 -5.96 -7.95 -2.19
CA GLY A 88 -6.74 -8.40 -1.02
C GLY A 88 -5.90 -9.01 0.11
N ALA A 89 -4.58 -8.87 0.10
CA ALA A 89 -3.72 -9.38 1.17
C ALA A 89 -3.96 -8.65 2.52
N GLU A 90 -3.91 -9.39 3.62
CA GLU A 90 -3.99 -8.85 4.98
C GLU A 90 -2.58 -8.72 5.59
N MET A 91 -2.16 -7.50 5.91
CA MET A 91 -0.80 -7.20 6.42
C MET A 91 -0.83 -6.42 7.73
N THR A 92 -1.77 -6.74 8.61
CA THR A 92 -1.89 -6.02 9.89
C THR A 92 -0.67 -6.32 10.75
N GLY A 93 0.10 -5.31 11.14
CA GLY A 93 1.28 -5.52 11.99
C GLY A 93 2.52 -6.06 11.26
N ALA A 94 2.50 -6.20 9.94
CA ALA A 94 3.69 -6.63 9.19
C ALA A 94 4.78 -5.54 9.23
N GLU A 95 6.04 -5.94 9.40
CA GLU A 95 7.22 -5.08 9.35
C GLU A 95 7.88 -5.16 7.97
N MET A 96 8.09 -4.04 7.29
CA MET A 96 8.62 -4.02 5.91
C MET A 96 9.81 -3.05 5.76
N THR A 97 10.58 -2.85 6.82
CA THR A 97 11.66 -1.87 6.82
C THR A 97 12.67 -2.18 5.71
N GLY A 98 12.86 -1.26 4.77
CA GLY A 98 13.81 -1.43 3.66
C GLY A 98 13.38 -2.43 2.58
N ALA A 99 12.12 -2.86 2.56
CA ALA A 99 11.59 -3.69 1.47
C ALA A 99 11.46 -2.88 0.16
N GLU A 100 11.88 -3.47 -0.96
CA GLU A 100 11.80 -2.84 -2.29
C GLU A 100 10.52 -3.28 -3.02
N MET A 101 9.64 -2.34 -3.33
CA MET A 101 8.31 -2.63 -3.94
C MET A 101 8.12 -1.94 -5.31
N VAL A 102 9.15 -1.91 -6.15
CA VAL A 102 9.05 -1.25 -7.46
C VAL A 102 8.01 -1.97 -8.33
N GLY A 103 6.92 -1.29 -8.66
CA GLY A 103 5.86 -1.83 -9.50
C GLY A 103 4.98 -2.89 -8.83
N ALA A 104 5.05 -3.05 -7.50
CA ALA A 104 4.15 -3.94 -6.78
C ALA A 104 2.70 -3.42 -6.82
N GLU A 105 1.74 -4.30 -7.10
CA GLU A 105 0.32 -3.95 -7.16
C GLU A 105 -0.38 -4.29 -5.84
N MET A 106 -0.77 -3.25 -5.11
CA MET A 106 -1.41 -3.35 -3.80
C MET A 106 -2.88 -2.89 -3.89
N VAL A 107 -3.76 -3.80 -4.29
CA VAL A 107 -5.19 -3.51 -4.51
C VAL A 107 -5.98 -4.13 -3.35
N TRP A 108 -6.82 -3.37 -2.64
CA TRP A 108 -7.62 -3.84 -1.48
C TRP A 108 -6.85 -4.37 -0.25
N CYS A 109 -5.53 -4.19 -0.17
CA CYS A 109 -4.77 -4.69 0.98
C CYS A 109 -5.24 -4.04 2.29
N ARG A 110 -5.51 -4.85 3.32
CA ARG A 110 -5.84 -4.35 4.67
C ARG A 110 -4.53 -4.22 5.45
N ASN A 111 -4.00 -3.00 5.58
CA ASN A 111 -2.72 -2.76 6.26
C ASN A 111 -2.83 -1.68 7.36
N GLY A 112 -2.42 -2.04 8.59
CA GLY A 112 -2.32 -1.16 9.76
C GLY A 112 -0.94 -0.51 9.97
N CYS A 113 0.09 -0.96 9.26
CA CYS A 113 1.51 -0.54 9.37
C CYS A 113 1.97 0.45 8.29
N LEU A 114 1.06 1.09 7.55
CA LEU A 114 1.40 2.21 6.65
C LEU A 114 2.08 3.42 7.34
N ASP A 115 2.26 3.37 8.66
CA ASP A 115 2.86 4.41 9.48
C ASP A 115 4.33 4.11 9.89
N GLN A 116 4.91 2.96 9.51
CA GLN A 116 6.34 2.65 9.71
C GLN A 116 6.99 2.21 8.39
N LEU A 117 7.77 3.13 7.81
CA LEU A 117 8.75 2.91 6.74
C LEU A 117 8.31 2.03 5.55
N VAL A 118 7.72 2.69 4.56
CA VAL A 118 8.00 2.36 3.16
C VAL A 118 8.58 3.62 2.55
N GLU A 119 9.79 3.56 2.00
CA GLU A 119 10.21 4.55 1.00
C GLU A 119 9.33 4.32 -0.24
N PHE A 120 8.09 4.81 -0.20
CA PHE A 120 7.42 5.12 -1.44
C PHE A 120 8.20 6.28 -2.02
N THR A 121 8.87 6.05 -3.14
CA THR A 121 9.14 7.15 -4.05
C THR A 121 7.82 7.88 -4.25
N LEU A 122 7.83 9.19 -3.99
CA LEU A 122 6.61 9.97 -4.10
C LEU A 122 6.07 9.77 -5.52
N PRO A 123 4.81 9.31 -5.67
CA PRO A 123 4.32 8.85 -6.97
C PRO A 123 4.48 9.96 -8.00
N GLY A 124 4.96 9.60 -9.18
CA GLY A 124 5.07 10.50 -10.33
C GLY A 124 3.70 11.04 -10.75
N ASN A 125 3.67 12.05 -11.63
CA ASN A 125 2.39 12.64 -12.04
C ASN A 125 1.44 11.61 -12.67
N GLU A 126 1.98 10.73 -13.51
CA GLU A 126 1.22 9.66 -14.19
C GLU A 126 0.70 8.60 -13.20
N GLU A 127 1.51 8.23 -12.20
CA GLU A 127 1.11 7.29 -11.16
C GLU A 127 0.02 7.87 -10.27
N ARG A 128 0.12 9.16 -9.88
CA ARG A 128 -0.93 9.84 -9.12
C ARG A 128 -2.25 9.87 -9.88
N GLU A 129 -2.20 10.14 -11.18
CA GLU A 129 -3.38 10.10 -12.04
C GLU A 129 -3.98 8.69 -12.09
N ARG A 130 -3.15 7.66 -12.31
CA ARG A 130 -3.60 6.26 -12.32
C ARG A 130 -4.28 5.88 -11.00
N ILE A 131 -3.67 6.21 -9.86
CA ILE A 131 -4.21 5.92 -8.53
C ILE A 131 -5.55 6.63 -8.35
N LEU A 132 -5.63 7.93 -8.63
CA LEU A 132 -6.88 8.68 -8.48
C LEU A 132 -7.99 8.10 -9.35
N LEU A 133 -7.71 7.76 -10.62
CA LEU A 133 -8.67 7.18 -11.54
C LEU A 133 -9.15 5.79 -11.08
N GLN A 134 -8.23 4.95 -10.61
CA GLN A 134 -8.55 3.61 -10.12
C GLN A 134 -9.50 3.69 -8.92
N TYR A 135 -9.12 4.46 -7.88
CA TYR A 135 -9.94 4.63 -6.68
C TYR A 135 -11.28 5.34 -6.99
N PHE A 136 -11.29 6.30 -7.91
CA PHE A 136 -12.52 6.99 -8.31
C PHE A 136 -13.48 6.01 -9.01
N ASN A 137 -12.97 5.18 -9.91
CA ASN A 137 -13.79 4.18 -10.58
C ASN A 137 -14.39 3.19 -9.55
N GLU A 138 -13.57 2.71 -8.63
CA GLU A 138 -13.95 1.68 -7.67
C GLU A 138 -14.92 2.18 -6.59
N HIS A 139 -14.68 3.36 -6.01
CA HIS A 139 -15.47 3.84 -4.86
C HIS A 139 -16.55 4.85 -5.23
N ILE A 140 -16.50 5.44 -6.43
CA ILE A 140 -17.48 6.45 -6.85
C ILE A 140 -18.29 5.92 -8.04
N VAL A 141 -17.64 5.51 -9.13
CA VAL A 141 -18.35 5.09 -10.35
C VAL A 141 -19.11 3.80 -10.12
N VAL A 142 -18.44 2.73 -9.67
CA VAL A 142 -19.08 1.42 -9.46
C VAL A 142 -20.29 1.52 -8.50
N PRO A 143 -20.20 2.21 -7.35
CA PRO A 143 -21.37 2.38 -6.47
C PRO A 143 -22.46 3.27 -7.08
N ALA A 144 -22.11 4.24 -7.92
CA ALA A 144 -23.07 5.08 -8.62
C ALA A 144 -23.75 4.36 -9.79
N THR A 145 -23.11 3.37 -10.43
CA THR A 145 -23.64 2.63 -11.58
C THR A 145 -24.21 1.26 -11.24
N SER A 146 -23.88 0.68 -10.07
CA SER A 146 -24.46 -0.60 -9.66
C SER A 146 -25.97 -0.44 -9.50
N GLY A 147 -26.75 -1.20 -10.26
CA GLY A 147 -28.21 -1.13 -10.31
C GLY A 147 -28.91 -1.64 -9.03
N SER A 148 -28.25 -1.54 -7.87
CA SER A 148 -28.79 -1.97 -6.60
C SER A 148 -29.86 -1.01 -6.10
N ARG A 149 -30.92 -1.57 -5.50
CA ARG A 149 -32.13 -0.86 -5.03
C ARG A 149 -31.85 0.16 -3.91
N SER A 150 -30.63 0.19 -3.37
CA SER A 150 -30.14 1.10 -2.33
C SER A 150 -29.12 2.12 -2.86
N GLN A 151 -29.35 2.65 -4.07
CA GLN A 151 -28.46 3.62 -4.72
C GLN A 151 -28.43 4.94 -3.93
N ARG A 152 -27.46 5.06 -3.03
CA ARG A 152 -27.29 6.24 -2.15
C ARG A 152 -26.32 7.27 -2.73
N LEU A 153 -25.41 6.84 -3.59
CA LEU A 153 -24.43 7.71 -4.25
C LEU A 153 -24.84 7.93 -5.70
N LYS A 154 -24.86 9.19 -6.12
CA LYS A 154 -25.07 9.59 -7.51
C LYS A 154 -23.88 10.44 -7.97
N LEU A 155 -23.51 10.30 -9.22
CA LEU A 155 -22.43 11.07 -9.83
C LEU A 155 -23.04 12.16 -10.72
N ASP A 156 -22.59 13.39 -10.56
CA ASP A 156 -22.97 14.50 -11.42
C ASP A 156 -22.31 14.38 -12.81
N SER A 157 -22.90 15.01 -13.84
CA SER A 157 -22.39 14.92 -15.21
C SER A 157 -21.22 15.89 -15.42
N PHE A 158 -20.04 15.51 -14.93
CA PHE A 158 -18.78 16.21 -15.20
C PHE A 158 -17.68 15.24 -15.65
N ASP A 159 -16.67 15.78 -16.35
CA ASP A 159 -15.52 15.01 -16.84
C ASP A 159 -14.56 14.71 -15.68
N TRP A 160 -14.83 13.60 -14.99
CA TRP A 160 -14.05 13.17 -13.84
C TRP A 160 -12.65 12.68 -14.21
N VAL A 161 -12.41 12.25 -15.46
CA VAL A 161 -11.07 11.85 -15.93
C VAL A 161 -10.18 13.09 -15.99
N LYS A 162 -10.65 14.13 -16.68
CA LYS A 162 -9.96 15.41 -16.73
C LYS A 162 -9.77 16.00 -15.33
N LYS A 163 -10.76 15.86 -14.45
CA LYS A 163 -10.67 16.36 -13.08
C LYS A 163 -9.59 15.63 -12.26
N CYS A 164 -9.49 14.30 -12.36
CA CYS A 164 -8.44 13.53 -11.69
C CYS A 164 -7.05 13.94 -12.17
N ASN A 165 -6.87 14.21 -13.46
CA ASN A 165 -5.61 14.73 -14.02
C ASN A 165 -5.23 16.11 -13.43
N GLU A 166 -6.19 17.03 -13.32
CA GLU A 166 -5.97 18.33 -12.70
C GLU A 166 -5.59 18.22 -11.21
N ILE A 167 -6.20 17.28 -10.49
CA ILE A 167 -5.92 17.03 -9.07
C ILE A 167 -4.54 16.38 -8.91
N ALA A 168 -4.18 15.40 -9.74
CA ALA A 168 -2.86 14.76 -9.73
C ALA A 168 -1.70 15.76 -9.86
N LYS A 169 -1.90 16.83 -10.64
CA LYS A 169 -0.93 17.94 -10.77
C LYS A 169 -0.81 18.79 -9.51
N LYS A 170 -1.90 18.95 -8.75
CA LYS A 170 -1.94 19.78 -7.52
C LYS A 170 -1.46 19.02 -6.29
N THR A 171 -1.64 17.71 -6.24
CA THR A 171 -1.26 16.85 -5.11
C THR A 171 0.19 16.36 -5.21
N SER A 172 1.09 17.18 -5.74
CA SER A 172 2.52 16.83 -5.82
C SER A 172 3.11 16.71 -4.43
N GLY A 173 3.72 15.55 -4.12
CA GLY A 173 4.31 15.29 -2.81
C GLY A 173 3.39 14.54 -1.84
N MET A 174 2.13 14.30 -2.21
CA MET A 174 1.27 13.39 -1.47
C MET A 174 1.61 11.93 -1.77
N SER A 175 1.59 11.11 -0.72
CA SER A 175 1.73 9.66 -0.81
C SER A 175 0.50 9.01 -1.46
N GLY A 176 0.66 7.80 -2.01
CA GLY A 176 -0.46 7.01 -2.54
C GLY A 176 -1.62 6.86 -1.54
N ARG A 177 -1.31 6.66 -0.26
CA ARG A 177 -2.31 6.59 0.83
C ARG A 177 -3.10 7.88 1.01
N GLU A 178 -2.45 9.04 0.90
CA GLU A 178 -3.13 10.34 0.98
C GLU A 178 -4.08 10.54 -0.21
N LEU A 179 -3.68 10.08 -1.41
CA LEU A 179 -4.53 10.09 -2.60
C LEU A 179 -5.73 9.14 -2.45
N SER A 180 -5.53 7.93 -1.94
CA SER A 180 -6.65 7.00 -1.68
C SER A 180 -7.63 7.55 -0.64
N LYS A 181 -7.12 8.13 0.46
CA LYS A 181 -7.94 8.78 1.50
C LYS A 181 -8.72 9.97 0.95
N LEU A 182 -8.12 10.72 0.02
CA LEU A 182 -8.78 11.84 -0.64
C LEU A 182 -10.04 11.38 -1.38
N VAL A 183 -9.94 10.30 -2.16
CA VAL A 183 -11.08 9.74 -2.92
C VAL A 183 -12.18 9.21 -1.98
N ILE A 184 -11.79 8.50 -0.91
CA ILE A 184 -12.73 8.03 0.12
C ILE A 184 -13.42 9.23 0.80
N GLY A 185 -12.67 10.32 1.03
CA GLY A 185 -13.21 11.57 1.56
C GLY A 185 -14.25 12.22 0.64
N TRP A 186 -14.05 12.18 -0.68
CA TRP A 186 -15.05 12.62 -1.67
C TRP A 186 -16.32 11.79 -1.57
N GLN A 187 -16.18 10.46 -1.51
CA GLN A 187 -17.31 9.55 -1.37
C GLN A 187 -18.09 9.82 -0.08
N ALA A 188 -17.40 9.96 1.06
CA ALA A 188 -18.01 10.28 2.35
C ALA A 188 -18.76 11.62 2.33
N SER A 189 -18.20 12.63 1.66
CA SER A 189 -18.84 13.95 1.54
C SER A 189 -20.03 13.95 0.59
N ALA A 190 -20.00 13.12 -0.44
CA ALA A 190 -21.17 12.89 -1.28
C ALA A 190 -22.30 12.19 -0.50
N TYR A 191 -21.98 11.21 0.35
CA TYR A 191 -22.98 10.60 1.24
C TYR A 191 -23.52 11.57 2.30
N ALA A 192 -22.70 12.51 2.78
CA ALA A 192 -23.10 13.54 3.73
C ALA A 192 -23.91 14.69 3.08
N SER A 193 -23.87 14.82 1.76
CA SER A 193 -24.65 15.81 1.02
C SER A 193 -26.13 15.47 1.05
N GLU A 194 -26.99 16.47 1.19
CA GLU A 194 -28.45 16.30 1.20
C GLU A 194 -28.99 15.58 -0.05
N THR A 195 -28.28 15.71 -1.17
CA THR A 195 -28.66 15.13 -2.46
C THR A 195 -28.06 13.74 -2.71
N GLY A 196 -27.06 13.32 -1.94
CA GLY A 196 -26.28 12.11 -2.23
C GLY A 196 -25.46 12.19 -3.53
N VAL A 197 -25.36 13.37 -4.14
CA VAL A 197 -24.69 13.58 -5.42
C VAL A 197 -23.27 14.09 -5.19
N LEU A 198 -22.28 13.42 -5.78
CA LEU A 198 -20.93 13.94 -5.87
C LEU A 198 -20.87 14.97 -7.01
N THR A 199 -20.66 16.24 -6.65
CA THR A 199 -20.47 17.36 -7.59
C THR A 199 -19.00 17.75 -7.66
N GLU A 200 -18.62 18.43 -8.74
CA GLU A 200 -17.26 18.95 -8.92
C GLU A 200 -16.81 19.86 -7.76
N ALA A 201 -17.73 20.66 -7.22
CA ALA A 201 -17.46 21.56 -6.10
C ALA A 201 -17.12 20.80 -4.79
N ILE A 202 -17.73 19.63 -4.55
CA ILE A 202 -17.41 18.80 -3.38
C ILE A 202 -15.99 18.23 -3.52
N VAL A 203 -15.64 17.77 -4.71
CA VAL A 203 -14.29 17.26 -5.02
C VAL A 203 -13.26 18.36 -4.79
N ASP A 204 -13.47 19.56 -5.33
CA ASP A 204 -12.54 20.69 -5.19
C ASP A 204 -12.34 21.12 -3.74
N ARG A 205 -13.44 21.29 -2.99
CA ARG A 205 -13.37 21.71 -1.58
C ARG A 205 -12.59 20.70 -0.73
N ASN A 206 -12.94 19.42 -0.85
CA ASN A 206 -12.28 18.37 -0.07
C ASN A 206 -10.80 18.22 -0.46
N THR A 207 -10.47 18.43 -1.73
CA THR A 207 -9.09 18.42 -2.20
C THR A 207 -8.29 19.57 -1.58
N ALA A 208 -8.86 20.78 -1.55
CA ALA A 208 -8.23 21.91 -0.90
C ALA A 208 -8.02 21.67 0.61
N ASP A 209 -9.03 21.14 1.30
CA ASP A 209 -8.93 20.82 2.74
C ASP A 209 -7.84 19.77 3.01
N ALA A 210 -7.77 18.72 2.19
CA ALA A 210 -6.75 17.68 2.30
C ALA A 210 -5.33 18.22 2.03
N MET A 211 -5.17 19.15 1.08
CA MET A 211 -3.89 19.81 0.81
C MET A 211 -3.42 20.64 2.00
N ILE A 212 -4.31 21.44 2.60
CA ILE A 212 -3.98 22.24 3.80
C ILE A 212 -3.58 21.32 4.97
N GLN A 213 -4.30 20.21 5.16
CA GLN A 213 -3.96 19.24 6.19
C GLN A 213 -2.60 18.59 5.96
N HIS A 214 -2.28 18.27 4.71
CA HIS A 214 -0.98 17.74 4.33
C HIS A 214 0.14 18.77 4.58
N GLU A 215 -0.04 20.03 4.19
CA GLU A 215 0.92 21.11 4.47
C GLU A 215 1.19 21.25 5.99
N HIS A 216 0.13 21.33 6.81
CA HIS A 216 0.29 21.39 8.26
C HIS A 216 1.00 20.18 8.85
N LYS A 217 0.72 18.98 8.33
CA LYS A 217 1.40 17.75 8.74
C LYS A 217 2.88 17.80 8.39
N MET A 218 3.23 18.26 7.19
CA MET A 218 4.62 18.39 6.76
C MET A 218 5.39 19.42 7.58
N GLU A 219 4.79 20.59 7.87
CA GLU A 219 5.39 21.58 8.77
C GLU A 219 5.63 21.04 10.17
N TRP A 220 4.70 20.23 10.69
CA TRP A 220 4.84 19.61 12.01
C TRP A 220 5.99 18.59 12.01
N LEU A 221 6.07 17.73 10.98
CA LEU A 221 7.16 16.77 10.82
C LEU A 221 8.52 17.44 10.70
N GLU A 222 8.62 18.54 9.94
CA GLU A 222 9.86 19.31 9.82
C GLU A 222 10.31 19.87 11.18
N LYS A 223 9.36 20.42 11.98
CA LYS A 223 9.64 20.92 13.33
C LYS A 223 10.07 19.81 14.29
N GLU A 224 9.47 18.62 14.20
CA GLU A 224 9.86 17.44 14.98
C GLU A 224 11.28 16.98 14.61
N GLN A 225 11.58 16.85 13.32
CA GLN A 225 12.92 16.48 12.85
C GLN A 225 13.98 17.50 13.26
N LEU A 226 13.66 18.79 13.21
CA LEU A 226 14.52 19.87 13.71
C LEU A 226 14.80 19.73 15.21
N LYS A 227 13.79 19.40 16.03
CA LYS A 227 13.95 19.15 17.47
C LYS A 227 14.81 17.93 17.73
N ALA A 228 14.60 16.83 17.00
CA ALA A 228 15.39 15.62 17.09
C ALA A 228 16.87 15.91 16.76
N ARG A 229 17.15 16.62 15.66
CA ARG A 229 18.51 17.04 15.29
C ARG A 229 19.16 17.95 16.33
N HIS A 230 18.41 18.85 16.95
CA HIS A 230 18.93 19.69 18.04
C HIS A 230 19.18 18.91 19.33
N GLN A 231 18.43 17.83 19.60
CA GLN A 231 18.71 16.90 20.69
C GLN A 231 19.95 16.06 20.41
N GLU A 232 20.11 15.51 19.19
CA GLU A 232 21.30 14.76 18.78
C GLU A 232 22.58 15.60 18.87
N THR A 233 22.51 16.87 18.47
CA THR A 233 23.65 17.80 18.57
C THR A 233 24.06 18.06 20.04
N LYS A 234 23.12 17.94 21.00
CA LYS A 234 23.42 18.03 22.44
C LYS A 234 24.01 16.75 23.04
N PHE A 235 23.78 15.59 22.43
CA PHE A 235 24.24 14.28 22.92
C PHE A 235 25.43 13.69 22.15
N GLY A 236 26.03 14.43 21.21
CA GLY A 236 27.39 14.19 20.73
C GLY A 236 27.63 12.84 20.05
N THR A 237 26.63 12.29 19.36
CA THR A 237 26.80 11.07 18.54
C THR A 237 26.53 11.40 17.08
N THR A 238 27.62 11.55 16.31
CA THR A 238 27.59 11.68 14.86
C THR A 238 27.35 10.30 14.25
N LEU A 239 26.11 9.94 13.92
CA LEU A 239 25.85 8.85 13.00
C LEU A 239 26.23 9.32 11.59
N LYS A 240 27.14 8.56 10.95
CA LYS A 240 27.60 8.84 9.59
C LYS A 240 26.41 8.72 8.64
N ARG A 241 26.32 9.71 7.74
CA ARG A 241 25.47 9.67 6.55
C ARG A 241 25.66 8.35 5.81
N GLU A 242 24.59 7.59 5.62
CA GLU A 242 24.40 6.81 4.41
C GLU A 242 23.55 7.65 3.46
N THR A 243 24.18 8.03 2.37
CA THR A 243 23.65 8.80 1.27
C THR A 243 22.74 7.92 0.41
N ALA A 244 21.45 8.20 0.41
CA ALA A 244 20.58 7.87 -0.71
C ALA A 244 20.78 8.96 -1.78
N VAL A 245 21.38 8.58 -2.90
CA VAL A 245 21.37 9.31 -4.19
C VAL A 245 20.43 8.56 -5.11
#